data_AF-A0A7D8H7M6-F1
#
_entry.id   AF-A0A7D8H7M6-F1
#
_cell.length_a   1.000
_cell.length_b   1.000
_cell.length_c   1.000
_cell.angle_alpha   90.00
_cell.angle_beta   90.00
_cell.angle_gamma   90.00
#
_symmetry.space_group_name_H-M   'P 1'
#
loop_
_entity.id
_entity.type
_entity.pdbx_description
1 polymer ?
#
loop_
_entity_poly.entity_id
_entity_poly.type
_entity_poly.pdbx_seq_one_letter_code
_entity_poly.pdbx_strand_id
1 'polypeptide(L)'
;MDYFYNDSNKKMIEIAYTDTVVSCLEHLFHKDSNLTVNLRKENISSIVNNNCTRENIGYFKEGNIQKRFIGQLISLKSVSGIYVFFKAKSLLKQRGRTIFRLLKGLNK
;
A
#
# COMPACT_ATOMS: atom_id res chain seq x y z
N MET A 1 12.37 -10.06 33.76
CA MET A 1 12.55 -8.78 33.05
C MET A 1 11.39 -8.75 32.07
N ASP A 2 10.26 -8.23 32.53
CA ASP A 2 8.99 -8.43 31.85
C ASP A 2 8.79 -7.28 30.87
N TYR A 3 8.92 -7.57 29.58
CA TYR A 3 8.62 -6.61 28.53
C TYR A 3 7.11 -6.31 28.58
N PHE A 4 6.79 -5.10 29.04
CA PHE A 4 5.43 -4.62 29.28
C PHE A 4 4.66 -4.47 27.96
N TYR A 5 4.05 -5.55 27.47
CA TYR A 5 3.10 -5.51 26.35
C TYR A 5 1.75 -5.02 26.88
N ASN A 6 1.50 -3.71 26.77
CA ASN A 6 0.21 -3.09 27.08
C ASN A 6 -0.55 -2.76 25.78
N ASP A 7 -1.84 -2.43 25.91
CA ASP A 7 -2.73 -2.16 24.77
C ASP A 7 -2.21 -1.04 23.84
N SER A 8 -1.46 -0.08 24.39
CA SER A 8 -0.83 0.99 23.61
C SER A 8 0.29 0.47 22.70
N ASN A 9 1.18 -0.36 23.24
CA ASN A 9 2.26 -0.98 22.47
C ASN A 9 1.71 -1.90 21.38
N LYS A 10 0.68 -2.69 21.71
CA LYS A 10 -0.07 -3.48 20.73
C LYS A 10 -0.60 -2.61 19.60
N LYS A 11 -1.34 -1.54 19.92
CA LYS A 11 -1.91 -0.64 18.93
C LYS A 11 -0.83 -0.06 18.00
N MET A 12 0.32 0.36 18.54
CA MET A 12 1.44 0.86 17.72
C MET A 12 1.97 -0.19 16.75
N ILE A 13 2.15 -1.42 17.22
CA ILE A 13 2.63 -2.55 16.39
C ILE A 13 1.66 -2.83 15.26
N GLU A 14 0.35 -2.90 15.53
CA GLU A 14 -0.65 -3.20 14.50
C GLU A 14 -0.83 -2.05 13.49
N ILE A 15 -0.68 -0.80 13.93
CA ILE A 15 -0.61 0.35 13.02
C ILE A 15 0.61 0.23 12.10
N ALA A 16 1.80 -0.06 12.66
CA ALA A 16 3.01 -0.24 11.87
C ALA A 16 2.88 -1.41 10.89
N TYR A 17 2.31 -2.54 11.32
CA TYR A 17 2.03 -3.68 10.46
C TYR A 17 1.16 -3.27 9.27
N THR A 18 0.05 -2.58 9.50
CA THR A 18 -0.83 -2.13 8.42
C THR A 18 -0.17 -1.08 7.51
N ASP A 19 0.81 -0.31 7.99
CA ASP A 19 1.66 0.55 7.13
C ASP A 19 2.58 -0.27 6.23
N THR A 20 3.15 -1.37 6.74
CA THR A 20 3.94 -2.29 5.91
C THR A 20 3.10 -2.94 4.83
N VAL A 21 1.85 -3.33 5.11
CA VAL A 21 0.92 -3.87 4.11
C VAL A 21 0.72 -2.87 2.95
N VAL A 22 0.45 -1.61 3.25
CA VAL A 22 0.30 -0.57 2.21
C VAL A 22 1.60 -0.39 1.42
N SER A 23 2.75 -0.44 2.10
CA SER A 23 4.07 -0.32 1.46
C SER A 23 4.37 -1.49 0.52
N CYS A 24 4.07 -2.73 0.93
CA CYS A 24 4.19 -3.92 0.09
C CYS A 24 3.34 -3.79 -1.17
N LEU A 25 2.08 -3.36 -1.04
CA LEU A 25 1.19 -3.15 -2.18
C LEU A 25 1.73 -2.08 -3.14
N GLU A 26 2.32 -1.00 -2.62
CA GLU A 26 2.95 0.04 -3.45
C GLU A 26 4.18 -0.48 -4.21
N HIS A 27 5.02 -1.28 -3.56
CA HIS A 27 6.22 -1.86 -4.15
C HIS A 27 5.94 -2.80 -5.33
N LEU A 28 4.76 -3.44 -5.38
CA LEU A 28 4.32 -4.23 -6.53
C LEU A 28 4.22 -3.40 -7.84
N PHE A 29 4.22 -2.07 -7.75
CA PHE A 29 4.13 -1.15 -8.88
C PHE A 29 5.40 -0.32 -9.07
N HIS A 30 6.52 -0.75 -8.49
CA HIS A 30 7.81 -0.14 -8.75
C HIS A 30 8.16 -0.23 -10.26
N LYS A 31 8.80 0.80 -10.79
CA LYS A 31 9.12 0.89 -12.23
C LYS A 31 10.04 -0.24 -12.72
N ASP A 32 10.86 -0.77 -11.83
CA ASP A 32 11.83 -1.83 -12.13
C ASP A 32 11.26 -3.23 -11.85
N SER A 33 9.97 -3.33 -11.48
CA SER A 33 9.30 -4.62 -11.28
C SER A 33 8.99 -5.28 -12.62
N ASN A 34 9.42 -6.53 -12.78
CA ASN A 34 9.10 -7.39 -13.93
C ASN A 34 7.81 -8.20 -13.75
N LEU A 35 7.02 -7.94 -12.70
CA LEU A 35 5.80 -8.68 -12.42
C LEU A 35 4.74 -8.45 -13.51
N THR A 36 4.24 -9.56 -14.06
CA THR A 36 3.08 -9.54 -14.96
C THR A 36 1.82 -9.08 -14.23
N VAL A 37 0.79 -8.71 -14.98
CA VAL A 37 -0.50 -8.29 -14.39
C VAL A 37 -1.11 -9.40 -13.52
N ASN A 38 -1.05 -10.65 -13.98
CA ASN A 38 -1.62 -11.80 -13.26
C ASN A 38 -0.86 -12.04 -11.96
N LEU A 39 0.47 -12.13 -12.02
CA LEU A 39 1.29 -12.35 -10.83
C LEU A 39 1.15 -11.21 -9.82
N ARG A 40 0.96 -9.97 -10.30
CA ARG A 40 0.69 -8.84 -9.42
C ARG A 40 -0.65 -8.98 -8.68
N LYS A 41 -1.70 -9.38 -9.39
CA LYS A 41 -3.02 -9.61 -8.79
C LYS A 41 -3.00 -10.80 -7.82
N GLU A 42 -2.23 -11.85 -8.12
CA GLU A 42 -2.01 -12.97 -7.20
C GLU A 42 -1.33 -12.50 -5.90
N ASN A 43 -0.27 -11.70 -6.00
CA ASN A 43 0.39 -11.11 -4.83
C ASN A 43 -0.56 -10.22 -4.01
N ILE A 44 -1.36 -9.38 -4.67
CA ILE A 44 -2.39 -8.58 -4.00
C ILE A 44 -3.41 -9.50 -3.31
N SER A 45 -3.88 -10.55 -3.98
CA SER A 45 -4.83 -11.52 -3.42
C SER A 45 -4.26 -12.22 -2.18
N SER A 46 -2.99 -12.61 -2.21
CA SER A 46 -2.29 -13.22 -1.08
C SER A 46 -2.26 -12.28 0.13
N ILE A 47 -1.89 -11.01 -0.07
CA ILE A 47 -1.88 -10.00 1.00
C ILE A 47 -3.30 -9.77 1.55
N VAL A 48 -4.29 -9.58 0.67
CA VAL A 48 -5.67 -9.28 1.05
C VAL A 48 -6.32 -10.41 1.85
N ASN A 49 -5.98 -11.67 1.55
CA ASN A 49 -6.54 -12.84 2.21
C ASN A 49 -5.66 -13.37 3.36
N ASN A 50 -4.50 -12.78 3.62
CA ASN A 50 -3.64 -13.18 4.72
C ASN A 50 -4.34 -12.95 6.07
N ASN A 51 -4.34 -13.96 6.95
CA ASN A 51 -5.04 -13.92 8.24
C ASN A 51 -4.62 -12.71 9.09
N CYS A 52 -3.33 -12.41 9.18
CA CYS A 52 -2.83 -11.27 9.95
C CYS A 52 -3.31 -9.94 9.37
N THR A 53 -3.41 -9.82 8.04
CA THR A 53 -4.01 -8.64 7.39
C THR A 53 -5.51 -8.52 7.69
N ARG A 54 -6.23 -9.64 7.73
CA ARG A 54 -7.66 -9.68 8.05
C ARG A 54 -7.94 -9.30 9.51
N GLU A 55 -7.16 -9.83 10.44
CA GLU A 55 -7.25 -9.55 11.88
C GLU A 55 -6.95 -8.07 12.18
N ASN A 56 -6.04 -7.47 11.41
CA ASN A 56 -5.63 -6.08 11.58
C ASN A 56 -6.40 -5.05 10.76
N ILE A 57 -7.52 -5.43 10.14
CA ILE A 57 -8.29 -4.53 9.27
C ILE A 57 -8.74 -3.24 9.98
N GLY A 58 -9.00 -3.33 11.29
CA GLY A 58 -9.41 -2.19 12.12
C GLY A 58 -8.37 -1.09 12.22
N TYR A 59 -7.08 -1.38 12.05
CA TYR A 59 -5.99 -0.41 12.21
C TYR A 59 -5.69 0.41 10.95
N PHE A 60 -6.27 0.05 9.80
CA PHE A 60 -6.17 0.87 8.59
C PHE A 60 -6.85 2.25 8.74
N LYS A 61 -7.84 2.37 9.65
CA LYS A 61 -8.53 3.64 9.92
C LYS A 61 -7.63 4.68 10.61
N GLU A 62 -6.56 4.24 11.27
CA GLU A 62 -5.67 5.09 12.07
C GLU A 62 -4.62 5.82 11.21
N GLY A 63 -4.52 5.54 9.90
CA GLY A 63 -3.55 6.21 9.03
C GLY A 63 -4.13 7.35 8.19
N ASN A 64 -3.34 7.79 7.21
CA ASN A 64 -3.71 8.80 6.23
C ASN A 64 -4.82 8.31 5.27
N ILE A 65 -5.31 9.22 4.41
CA ILE A 65 -6.43 8.92 3.51
C ILE A 65 -6.14 7.75 2.55
N GLN A 66 -4.90 7.58 2.09
CA GLN A 66 -4.49 6.44 1.29
C GLN A 66 -4.66 5.14 2.08
N LYS A 67 -4.12 5.08 3.31
CA LYS A 67 -4.21 3.88 4.16
C LYS A 67 -5.68 3.51 4.43
N ARG A 68 -6.51 4.50 4.75
CA ARG A 68 -7.95 4.31 4.98
C ARG A 68 -8.65 3.73 3.75
N PHE A 69 -8.39 4.28 2.58
CA PHE A 69 -8.96 3.81 1.32
C PHE A 69 -8.51 2.38 0.98
N ILE A 70 -7.21 2.09 1.14
CA ILE A 70 -6.69 0.72 0.95
C ILE A 70 -7.34 -0.26 1.94
N GLY A 71 -7.52 0.13 3.20
CA GLY A 71 -8.23 -0.68 4.19
C GLY A 71 -9.67 -1.02 3.77
N GLN A 72 -10.40 -0.07 3.19
CA GLN A 72 -11.74 -0.33 2.65
C GLN A 72 -11.69 -1.34 1.50
N LEU A 73 -10.75 -1.21 0.57
CA LEU A 73 -10.60 -2.16 -0.53
C LEU A 73 -10.21 -3.56 -0.05
N ILE A 74 -9.32 -3.67 0.95
CA ILE A 74 -8.96 -4.93 1.58
C ILE A 74 -10.17 -5.56 2.27
N SER A 75 -10.97 -4.76 2.99
CA SER A 75 -12.19 -5.24 3.67
C SER A 75 -13.14 -5.90 2.66
N LEU A 76 -13.34 -5.25 1.51
CA LEU A 76 -14.15 -5.74 0.38
C LEU A 76 -13.47 -6.85 -0.45
N LYS A 77 -12.26 -7.26 -0.10
CA LYS A 77 -11.42 -8.20 -0.89
C LYS A 77 -11.21 -7.77 -2.35
N SER A 78 -11.19 -6.46 -2.61
CA SER A 78 -11.15 -5.89 -3.95
C SER A 78 -9.74 -5.88 -4.54
N VAL A 79 -9.28 -7.03 -5.03
CA VAL A 79 -7.97 -7.19 -5.70
C VAL A 79 -7.84 -6.24 -6.89
N SER A 80 -8.88 -6.16 -7.72
CA SER A 80 -8.90 -5.27 -8.89
C SER A 80 -8.88 -3.79 -8.50
N GLY A 81 -9.60 -3.39 -7.44
CA GLY A 81 -9.59 -2.01 -6.95
C GLY A 81 -8.20 -1.60 -6.46
N ILE A 82 -7.56 -2.45 -5.67
CA ILE A 82 -6.18 -2.22 -5.19
C ILE A 82 -5.22 -2.11 -6.37
N TYR A 83 -5.35 -3.01 -7.35
CA TYR A 83 -4.52 -2.97 -8.56
C TYR A 83 -4.67 -1.65 -9.32
N VAL A 84 -5.90 -1.21 -9.58
CA VAL A 84 -6.18 0.01 -10.34
C VAL A 84 -5.64 1.23 -9.59
N PHE A 85 -5.86 1.31 -8.28
CA PHE A 85 -5.38 2.41 -7.45
C PHE A 85 -3.86 2.58 -7.56
N PHE A 86 -3.09 1.53 -7.29
CA PHE A 86 -1.63 1.63 -7.31
C PHE A 86 -1.06 1.77 -8.72
N LYS A 87 -1.72 1.21 -9.76
CA LYS A 87 -1.35 1.46 -11.16
C LYS A 87 -1.53 2.94 -11.52
N ALA A 88 -2.67 3.53 -11.17
CA ALA A 88 -2.92 4.95 -11.43
C ALA A 88 -1.89 5.82 -10.68
N LYS A 89 -1.66 5.53 -9.40
CA LYS A 89 -0.66 6.23 -8.57
C LYS A 89 0.74 6.17 -9.18
N SER A 90 1.18 5.00 -9.66
CA SER A 90 2.52 4.85 -10.24
C SER A 90 2.66 5.60 -11.56
N LEU A 91 1.63 5.60 -12.41
CA LEU A 91 1.58 6.37 -13.65
C LEU A 91 1.65 7.88 -13.39
N LEU A 92 0.89 8.38 -12.42
CA LEU A 92 0.93 9.79 -12.01
C LEU A 92 2.32 10.19 -11.51
N LYS A 93 2.95 9.35 -10.68
CA LYS A 93 4.32 9.57 -10.17
C LYS A 93 5.37 9.55 -11.28
N GLN A 94 5.18 8.75 -12.33
CA GLN A 94 6.09 8.73 -13.49
C GLN A 94 5.91 9.98 -14.36
N ARG A 95 4.67 10.30 -14.74
CA ARG A 95 4.36 11.46 -15.58
C ARG A 95 4.74 12.79 -14.92
N GLY A 96 4.43 12.95 -13.64
CA GLY A 96 4.81 14.15 -12.88
C GLY A 96 6.32 14.37 -12.84
N ARG A 97 7.10 13.29 -12.65
CA ARG A 97 8.57 13.36 -12.70
C ARG A 97 9.08 13.77 -14.07
N THR A 98 8.49 13.25 -15.15
CA THR A 98 8.86 13.62 -16.51
C THR A 98 8.56 15.09 -16.80
N ILE A 99 7.34 15.54 -16.51
CA ILE A 99 6.93 16.94 -16.73
C ILE A 99 7.83 17.89 -15.93
N PHE A 100 8.09 17.58 -14.66
CA PHE A 100 8.98 18.39 -13.82
C PHE A 100 10.40 18.50 -14.41
N ARG A 101 10.96 17.40 -14.95
CA ARG A 101 12.27 17.42 -15.62
C ARG A 101 12.26 18.29 -16.87
N LEU A 102 11.21 18.20 -17.68
CA LEU A 102 11.07 19.01 -18.90
C LEU A 102 11.01 20.51 -18.56
N LEU A 103 10.16 20.89 -17.61
CA LEU A 103 10.04 22.28 -17.15
C LEU A 103 11.36 22.82 -16.59
N LYS A 104 12.09 22.01 -15.81
CA LYS A 104 13.41 22.40 -15.28
C LYS A 104 14.45 22.58 -16.39
N GLY A 105 14.35 21.82 -17.48
CA GLY A 105 15.24 21.94 -18.64
C GLY A 105 14.97 23.17 -19.51
N LEU A 106 13.73 23.68 -19.53
CA LEU A 106 13.34 24.89 -20.26
C LEU A 106 13.71 26.18 -19.51
N ASN A 107 13.91 26.12 -18.20
CA ASN A 107 14.28 27.24 -17.33
C ASN A 107 15.81 27.40 -17.17
N LYS A 108 16.58 26.86 -18.12
CA LYS A 108 18.03 26.85 -18.14
C LYS A 108 18.51 27.47 -19.45
#